data_AF-A0A1F3V4L3-F1
#
_entry.id   AF-A0A1F3V4L3-F1
#
_cell.length_a   1.000
_cell.length_b   1.000
_cell.length_c   1.000
_cell.angle_alpha   90.00
_cell.angle_beta   90.00
_cell.angle_gamma   90.00
#
_symmetry.space_group_name_H-M   'P 1'
#
loop_
_entity.id
_entity.type
_entity.pdbx_description
1 polymer ?
#
loop_
_entity_poly.entity_id
_entity_poly.type
_entity_poly.pdbx_seq_one_letter_code
_entity_poly.pdbx_strand_id
1 'polypeptide(L)'
;MDKADLKNIIESKKEPFLKKLKHAGLNELEYWEKRPENLSRELLIKYLNSIDETKEIYPDMSVRESDGGKYGQTGFKWVFKLKDNFQIIGRNIDIYIKGFFFEEHDPRGVEIQSFKRSVVLKEVK
;
A
#
# COMPACT_ATOMS: atom_id res chain seq x y z
N MET A 1 -11.36 -7.69 14.00
CA MET A 1 -12.08 -6.51 13.48
C MET A 1 -13.09 -7.03 12.49
N ASP A 2 -14.33 -6.58 12.57
CA ASP A 2 -15.34 -6.98 11.60
C ASP A 2 -15.24 -6.16 10.30
N LYS A 3 -16.05 -6.52 9.29
CA LYS A 3 -16.01 -5.84 7.98
C LYS A 3 -16.52 -4.39 8.04
N ALA A 4 -17.45 -4.08 8.96
CA ALA A 4 -18.04 -2.75 9.06
C ALA A 4 -17.03 -1.77 9.66
N ASP A 5 -16.32 -2.19 10.70
CA ASP A 5 -15.24 -1.42 11.32
C ASP A 5 -14.10 -1.12 10.32
N LEU A 6 -13.69 -2.13 9.53
CA LEU A 6 -12.67 -1.96 8.50
C LEU A 6 -13.07 -0.90 7.45
N LYS A 7 -14.31 -1.01 6.96
CA LYS A 7 -14.86 -0.07 5.98
C LYS A 7 -14.86 1.36 6.54
N ASN A 8 -15.32 1.53 7.78
CA ASN A 8 -15.33 2.83 8.46
C ASN A 8 -13.92 3.44 8.57
N ILE A 9 -12.89 2.65 8.86
CA ILE A 9 -11.50 3.13 8.92
C ILE A 9 -11.05 3.64 7.55
N ILE A 10 -11.30 2.88 6.48
CA ILE A 10 -10.75 3.18 5.16
C ILE A 10 -11.46 4.36 4.51
N GLU A 11 -12.79 4.44 4.65
CA GLU A 11 -13.59 5.55 4.14
C GLU A 11 -13.43 6.83 4.97
N SER A 12 -13.00 6.73 6.24
CA SER A 12 -12.84 7.89 7.12
C SER A 12 -11.83 8.89 6.58
N LYS A 13 -12.25 10.13 6.36
CA LYS A 13 -11.34 11.24 5.99
C LYS A 13 -10.41 11.66 7.14
N LYS A 14 -10.66 11.21 8.37
CA LYS A 14 -9.90 11.58 9.56
C LYS A 14 -8.75 10.60 9.86
N GLU A 15 -8.83 9.38 9.35
CA GLU A 15 -7.84 8.35 9.65
C GLU A 15 -6.58 8.52 8.77
N PRO A 16 -5.37 8.37 9.33
CA PRO A 16 -4.13 8.44 8.57
C PRO A 16 -4.08 7.39 7.46
N PHE A 17 -3.47 7.75 6.33
CA PHE A 17 -3.36 6.85 5.17
C PHE A 17 -2.71 5.51 5.53
N LEU A 18 -1.64 5.54 6.32
CA LEU A 18 -0.91 4.34 6.71
C LEU A 18 -1.77 3.38 7.54
N LYS A 19 -2.62 3.90 8.43
CA LYS A 19 -3.57 3.09 9.20
C LYS A 19 -4.54 2.36 8.28
N LYS A 20 -5.10 3.06 7.29
CA LYS A 20 -5.97 2.46 6.26
C LYS A 20 -5.25 1.36 5.49
N LEU A 21 -4.03 1.64 5.02
CA LEU A 21 -3.20 0.68 4.28
C LEU A 21 -2.90 -0.58 5.09
N LYS A 22 -2.52 -0.42 6.37
CA LYS A 22 -2.27 -1.52 7.30
C LYS A 22 -3.50 -2.41 7.43
N HIS A 23 -4.64 -1.83 7.80
CA HIS A 23 -5.84 -2.61 8.05
C HIS A 23 -6.39 -3.28 6.80
N ALA A 24 -6.39 -2.58 5.66
CA ALA A 24 -6.81 -3.16 4.38
C ALA A 24 -5.88 -4.29 3.95
N GLY A 25 -4.56 -4.06 3.96
CA GLY A 25 -3.56 -5.05 3.52
C GLY A 25 -3.43 -6.26 4.43
N LEU A 26 -3.71 -6.12 5.74
CA LEU A 26 -3.77 -7.26 6.64
C LEU A 26 -5.10 -8.02 6.57
N ASN A 27 -6.16 -7.41 6.02
CA ASN A 27 -7.44 -8.09 5.81
C ASN A 27 -7.47 -8.86 4.48
N GLU A 28 -7.22 -8.17 3.35
CA GLU A 28 -7.17 -8.82 2.04
C GLU A 28 -6.12 -8.15 1.16
N LEU A 29 -5.15 -8.95 0.69
CA LEU A 29 -3.99 -8.48 -0.07
C LEU A 29 -3.84 -9.27 -1.35
N GLU A 30 -3.94 -8.57 -2.47
CA GLU A 30 -3.52 -9.06 -3.78
C GLU A 30 -2.13 -8.47 -4.09
N TYR A 31 -1.17 -9.32 -4.47
CA TYR A 31 0.21 -8.89 -4.66
C TYR A 31 0.79 -9.38 -5.98
N TRP A 32 1.31 -8.46 -6.78
CA TRP A 32 1.91 -8.76 -8.08
C TRP A 32 3.35 -9.24 -7.93
N GLU A 33 3.49 -10.45 -7.38
CA GLU A 33 4.79 -11.06 -7.07
C GLU A 33 5.63 -11.39 -8.31
N LYS A 34 5.00 -11.51 -9.49
CA LYS A 34 5.68 -11.89 -10.75
C LYS A 34 6.64 -10.84 -11.31
N ARG A 35 6.78 -9.67 -10.68
CA ARG A 35 7.69 -8.61 -11.12
C ARG A 35 9.06 -8.75 -10.44
N PRO A 36 10.17 -8.89 -11.18
CA PRO A 36 11.48 -9.18 -10.58
C PRO A 36 12.03 -8.06 -9.67
N GLU A 37 11.56 -6.82 -9.84
CA GLU A 37 11.96 -5.69 -9.00
C GLU A 37 11.28 -5.68 -7.61
N ASN A 38 10.24 -6.49 -7.43
CA ASN A 38 9.45 -6.52 -6.22
C ASN A 38 10.14 -7.34 -5.11
N LEU A 39 10.09 -6.83 -3.89
CA LEU A 39 10.46 -7.57 -2.67
C LEU A 39 9.43 -8.68 -2.41
N SER A 40 9.74 -9.61 -1.51
CA SER A 40 8.84 -10.75 -1.27
C SER A 40 7.52 -10.33 -0.59
N ARG A 41 6.47 -11.14 -0.77
CA ARG A 41 5.19 -10.93 -0.09
C ARG A 41 5.33 -10.94 1.44
N GLU A 42 6.23 -11.77 1.99
CA GLU A 42 6.48 -11.82 3.43
C GLU A 42 7.07 -10.51 3.95
N LEU A 43 7.94 -9.86 3.17
CA LEU A 43 8.47 -8.54 3.53
C LEU A 43 7.40 -7.46 3.52
N LEU A 44 6.45 -7.53 2.58
CA LEU A 44 5.31 -6.63 2.54
C LEU A 44 4.42 -6.82 3.78
N ILE A 45 4.12 -8.06 4.17
CA ILE A 45 3.36 -8.35 5.38
C ILE A 45 4.10 -7.85 6.64
N LYS A 46 5.42 -8.03 6.71
CA LYS A 46 6.24 -7.48 7.81
C LYS A 46 6.17 -5.96 7.85
N TYR A 47 6.27 -5.29 6.70
CA TYR A 47 6.09 -3.84 6.61
C TYR A 47 4.72 -3.42 7.15
N LEU A 48 3.63 -4.02 6.66
CA LEU A 48 2.27 -3.68 7.10
C LEU A 48 2.10 -3.82 8.62
N ASN A 49 2.63 -4.89 9.22
CA ASN A 49 2.59 -5.07 10.67
C ASN A 49 3.44 -4.04 11.44
N SER A 50 4.50 -3.50 10.81
CA SER A 50 5.40 -2.50 11.40
C SER A 50 4.91 -1.06 11.27
N ILE A 51 3.84 -0.81 10.50
CA ILE A 51 3.30 0.54 10.29
C ILE A 51 2.92 1.18 11.63
N ASP A 52 3.46 2.38 11.86
CA ASP A 52 2.97 3.34 12.84
C ASP A 52 1.69 3.99 12.31
N GLU A 53 0.57 3.64 12.92
CA GLU A 53 -0.77 4.10 12.53
C GLU A 53 -1.01 5.58 12.82
N THR A 54 -0.18 6.21 13.65
CA THR A 54 -0.30 7.63 14.02
C THR A 54 0.47 8.54 13.07
N LYS A 55 1.40 7.98 12.30
CA LYS A 55 2.25 8.73 11.37
C LYS A 55 1.42 9.26 10.20
N GLU A 56 1.43 10.58 10.05
CA GLU A 56 0.77 11.24 8.94
C GLU A 56 1.67 11.22 7.69
N ILE A 57 1.19 10.57 6.63
CA ILE A 57 1.82 10.57 5.30
C ILE A 57 0.76 10.81 4.25
N TYR A 58 1.12 11.63 3.26
CA TYR A 58 0.32 11.93 2.09
C TYR A 58 0.97 11.26 0.87
N PRO A 59 0.49 10.07 0.43
CA PRO A 59 1.02 9.45 -0.77
C PRO A 59 0.70 10.30 -2.01
N ASP A 60 1.50 10.16 -3.06
CA ASP A 60 1.14 10.68 -4.38
C ASP A 60 -0.03 9.87 -4.92
N MET A 61 -1.12 10.56 -5.27
CA MET A 61 -2.37 9.97 -5.76
C MET A 61 -2.52 10.30 -7.24
N SER A 62 -2.71 9.27 -8.06
CA SER A 62 -2.89 9.43 -9.51
C SER A 62 -4.05 8.60 -10.02
N VAL A 63 -4.72 9.07 -11.06
CA VAL A 63 -5.75 8.28 -11.74
C VAL A 63 -5.10 7.04 -12.34
N ARG A 64 -5.78 5.91 -12.26
CA ARG A 64 -5.33 4.67 -12.85
C ARG A 64 -5.35 4.73 -14.37
N GLU A 65 -4.22 4.38 -14.95
CA GLU A 65 -4.04 4.26 -16.40
C GLU A 65 -4.42 2.87 -16.93
N SER A 66 -4.57 1.87 -16.04
CA SER A 66 -4.79 0.47 -16.41
C SER A 66 -5.68 -0.24 -15.40
N ASP A 67 -6.50 -1.15 -15.93
CA ASP A 67 -7.36 -2.07 -15.19
C ASP A 67 -6.83 -3.52 -15.18
N GLY A 68 -5.54 -3.70 -15.44
CA GLY A 68 -4.88 -4.99 -15.22
C GLY A 68 -4.87 -5.37 -13.74
N GLY A 69 -4.75 -6.68 -13.46
CA GLY A 69 -4.81 -7.23 -12.10
C GLY A 69 -6.15 -7.88 -11.79
N LYS A 70 -6.24 -8.52 -10.62
CA LYS A 70 -7.45 -9.26 -10.22
C LYS A 70 -8.58 -8.30 -9.85
N TYR A 71 -8.23 -7.18 -9.21
CA TYR A 71 -9.18 -6.15 -8.78
C TYR A 71 -9.04 -4.87 -9.60
N GLY A 72 -8.43 -4.93 -10.78
CA GLY A 72 -8.28 -3.75 -11.64
C GLY A 72 -9.64 -3.12 -11.94
N GLN A 73 -10.52 -3.77 -12.68
CA GLN A 73 -11.80 -3.15 -13.09
C GLN A 73 -12.71 -2.71 -11.93
N THR A 74 -12.62 -3.37 -10.78
CA THR A 74 -13.51 -3.14 -9.63
C THR A 74 -12.89 -2.27 -8.53
N GLY A 75 -11.57 -2.12 -8.51
CA GLY A 75 -10.83 -1.36 -7.51
C GLY A 75 -11.05 0.15 -7.57
N PHE A 76 -10.51 0.87 -6.58
CA PHE A 76 -10.48 2.34 -6.59
C PHE A 76 -9.86 2.83 -7.89
N LYS A 77 -10.42 3.90 -8.46
CA LYS A 77 -9.89 4.57 -9.66
C LYS A 77 -8.55 5.28 -9.42
N TRP A 78 -8.17 5.46 -8.17
CA TRP A 78 -6.94 6.13 -7.77
C TRP A 78 -5.90 5.12 -7.31
N VAL A 79 -4.68 5.27 -7.82
CA VAL A 79 -3.49 4.56 -7.36
C VAL A 79 -2.70 5.49 -6.45
N PHE A 80 -2.32 4.95 -5.29
CA PHE A 80 -1.37 5.58 -4.38
C PHE A 80 0.07 5.17 -4.73
N LYS A 81 0.98 6.10 -4.52
CA LYS A 81 2.43 5.90 -4.58
C LYS A 81 3.03 6.45 -3.30
N LEU A 82 3.62 5.56 -2.52
CA LEU A 82 4.18 5.85 -1.21
C LEU A 82 5.68 5.58 -1.22
N LYS A 83 6.47 6.52 -0.71
CA LYS A 83 7.84 6.27 -0.27
C LYS A 83 7.84 6.29 1.25
N ASP A 84 8.42 5.26 1.84
CA ASP A 84 8.49 5.13 3.30
C ASP A 84 9.78 4.40 3.66
N ASN A 85 10.06 4.29 4.95
CA ASN A 85 11.13 3.45 5.46
C ASN A 85 10.64 2.57 6.60
N PHE A 86 11.29 1.43 6.76
CA PHE A 86 11.02 0.56 7.90
C PHE A 86 12.26 -0.25 8.26
N GLN A 87 12.32 -0.68 9.52
CA GLN A 87 13.47 -1.37 10.07
C GLN A 87 13.26 -2.89 10.02
N ILE A 88 14.20 -3.62 9.42
CA ILE A 88 14.27 -5.08 9.44
C ILE A 88 15.65 -5.49 9.97
N ILE A 89 15.67 -6.26 11.05
CA ILE A 89 16.90 -6.85 11.63
C ILE A 89 17.98 -5.76 11.82
N GLY A 90 17.60 -4.66 12.46
CA GLY A 90 18.50 -3.54 12.73
C GLY A 90 18.86 -2.64 11.53
N ARG A 91 18.41 -2.97 10.31
CA ARG A 91 18.68 -2.18 9.09
C ARG A 91 17.44 -1.42 8.65
N ASN A 92 17.60 -0.13 8.37
CA ASN A 92 16.57 0.67 7.71
C ASN A 92 16.55 0.35 6.21
N ILE A 93 15.35 0.11 5.68
CA ILE A 93 15.11 -0.14 4.27
C ILE A 93 14.16 0.93 3.78
N ASP A 94 14.63 1.77 2.86
CA ASP A 94 13.76 2.68 2.11
C ASP A 94 13.00 1.90 1.05
N ILE A 95 11.69 2.10 1.02
CA ILE A 95 10.77 1.37 0.14
C ILE A 95 9.93 2.32 -0.69
N TYR A 96 9.48 1.78 -1.81
CA TYR A 96 8.47 2.35 -2.67
C TYR A 96 7.31 1.36 -2.78
N ILE A 97 6.10 1.84 -2.54
CA ILE A 97 4.87 1.08 -2.67
C ILE A 97 3.96 1.75 -3.69
N LYS A 98 3.40 0.97 -4.60
CA LYS A 98 2.36 1.39 -5.54
C LYS A 98 1.21 0.40 -5.45
N GLY A 99 -0.01 0.91 -5.26
CA GLY A 99 -1.20 0.08 -5.18
C GLY A 99 -2.48 0.88 -5.21
N PHE A 100 -3.60 0.19 -5.01
CA PHE A 100 -4.93 0.78 -4.87
C PHE A 100 -5.77 -0.04 -3.89
N PHE A 101 -6.75 0.61 -3.26
CA PHE A 101 -7.74 -0.08 -2.43
C PHE A 101 -8.77 -0.78 -3.32
N PHE A 102 -9.28 -1.93 -2.87
CA PHE A 102 -10.39 -2.60 -3.55
C PHE A 102 -11.64 -1.72 -3.50
N GLU A 103 -12.50 -1.85 -4.51
CA GLU A 103 -13.90 -1.40 -4.56
C GLU A 103 -14.27 -0.18 -3.71
N GLU A 104 -14.60 0.96 -4.35
CA GLU A 104 -14.98 2.21 -3.67
C GLU A 104 -16.13 2.05 -2.66
N HIS A 105 -16.97 1.03 -2.83
CA HIS A 105 -18.11 0.74 -1.95
C HIS A 105 -17.89 -0.46 -1.00
N ASP A 106 -16.79 -1.21 -1.17
CA ASP A 106 -16.37 -2.30 -0.28
C ASP A 106 -14.83 -2.35 -0.17
N PRO A 107 -14.21 -1.35 0.48
CA PRO A 107 -12.76 -1.25 0.59
C PRO A 107 -12.20 -2.25 1.60
N ARG A 108 -12.35 -3.55 1.35
CA ARG A 108 -11.91 -4.60 2.28
C ARG A 108 -10.43 -4.96 2.13
N GLY A 109 -9.73 -4.41 1.15
CA GLY A 109 -8.36 -4.83 0.87
C GLY A 109 -7.61 -3.90 -0.05
N VAL A 110 -6.40 -4.32 -0.43
CA VAL A 110 -5.53 -3.59 -1.35
C VAL A 110 -4.89 -4.52 -2.38
N GLU A 111 -4.73 -3.98 -3.59
CA GLU A 111 -3.87 -4.56 -4.61
C GLU A 111 -2.55 -3.80 -4.62
N ILE A 112 -1.45 -4.51 -4.39
CA ILE A 112 -0.10 -3.94 -4.45
C ILE A 112 0.56 -4.38 -5.76
N GLN A 113 0.74 -3.40 -6.64
CA GLN A 113 1.36 -3.57 -7.96
C GLN A 113 2.88 -3.48 -7.89
N SER A 114 3.42 -2.71 -6.94
CA SER A 114 4.85 -2.60 -6.72
C SER A 114 5.17 -2.45 -5.24
N PHE A 115 6.13 -3.21 -4.77
CA PHE A 115 6.72 -3.07 -3.44
C PHE A 115 8.21 -3.38 -3.58
N LYS A 116 9.04 -2.33 -3.64
CA LYS A 116 10.47 -2.46 -3.96
C LYS A 116 11.31 -1.51 -3.13
N ARG A 117 12.63 -1.70 -3.13
CA ARG A 117 13.54 -0.72 -2.53
C ARG A 117 13.42 0.62 -3.27
N SER A 118 13.34 1.71 -2.52
CA SER A 118 13.38 3.05 -3.10
C SER A 118 14.78 3.30 -3.65
N VAL A 119 14.89 3.56 -4.94
CA VAL A 119 16.15 4.01 -5.54
C VAL A 119 16.18 5.52 -5.38
N VAL A 120 17.03 6.03 -4.51
CA VAL A 120 17.40 7.45 -4.54
C VAL A 120 18.23 7.62 -5.82
N LEU A 121 17.62 8.17 -6.88
CA LEU A 121 18.39 8.67 -8.00
C LEU A 121 19.32 9.73 -7.42
N LYS A 122 20.64 9.50 -7.47
CA LYS A 122 21.61 10.54 -7.15
C LYS A 122 21.27 11.74 -8.04
N GLU A 123 21.02 12.89 -7.43
CA GLU A 123 20.99 14.14 -8.16
C GLU A 123 22.33 14.26 -8.90
N VAL A 124 22.26 14.28 -10.24
CA VAL A 124 23.40 14.67 -11.05
C VAL A 124 23.50 16.19 -10.87
N LYS A 125 24.53 16.63 -10.14
CA LYS A 125 24.89 18.04 -10.01
C LYS A 125 25.31 18.63 -11.35
#